data_AF-A0A358Y4N5-F1
#
_entry.id   AF-A0A358Y4N5-F1
#
_cell.length_a   1.000
_cell.length_b   1.000
_cell.length_c   1.000
_cell.angle_alpha   90.00
_cell.angle_beta   90.00
_cell.angle_gamma   90.00
#
_symmetry.space_group_name_H-M   'P 1'
#
loop_
_entity.id
_entity.type
_entity.pdbx_description
1 polymer ?
#
loop_
_entity_poly.entity_id
_entity_poly.type
_entity_poly.pdbx_seq_one_letter_code
_entity_poly.pdbx_strand_id
1 'polypeptide(L)'
;MSNPIKRLLGQTAVYGLSSIVGRLLNYLLVPLYTAVFADPADYGVVSELYAWVAFLVVLLTFGMETAFFRFIQDTTDRKKIMSNALWIVLLVNAFFYLLLLQFNNEIANVMLFQGHNEYIVLMGAVVCIDAVSALPLSELRAEENARRFATIQLLSIAVNIGLNVLFMVFLFNKSRPEEGVLFI
;
A
#
# COMPACT_ATOMS: atom_id res chain seq x y z
N MET A 1 -5.75 -38.33 8.38
CA MET A 1 -4.83 -37.24 8.82
C MET A 1 -4.23 -36.60 7.58
N SER A 2 -4.55 -35.35 7.28
CA SER A 2 -4.03 -34.65 6.10
C SER A 2 -2.50 -34.49 6.23
N ASN A 3 -1.75 -35.01 5.27
CA ASN A 3 -0.29 -34.96 5.25
C ASN A 3 0.20 -33.50 5.42
N PRO A 4 1.00 -33.17 6.45
CA PRO A 4 1.45 -31.81 6.74
C PRO A 4 2.11 -31.13 5.53
N ILE A 5 2.83 -31.91 4.71
CA ILE A 5 3.49 -31.45 3.47
C ILE A 5 2.45 -30.96 2.45
N LYS A 6 1.32 -31.67 2.32
CA LYS A 6 0.24 -31.29 1.40
C LYS A 6 -0.47 -30.01 1.84
N ARG A 7 -0.61 -29.80 3.16
CA ARG A 7 -1.21 -28.58 3.73
C ARG A 7 -0.27 -27.38 3.57
N LEU A 8 1.02 -27.56 3.83
CA LEU A 8 2.06 -26.56 3.56
C LEU A 8 2.09 -26.15 2.08
N LEU A 9 2.19 -27.11 1.15
CA LEU A 9 2.19 -26.82 -0.28
C LEU A 9 0.92 -26.09 -0.72
N GLY A 10 -0.25 -26.46 -0.19
CA GLY A 10 -1.51 -25.77 -0.47
C GLY A 10 -1.53 -24.32 0.04
N GLN A 11 -1.08 -24.07 1.27
CA GLN A 11 -1.01 -22.71 1.82
C GLN A 11 0.04 -21.85 1.10
N THR A 12 1.24 -22.38 0.86
CA THR A 12 2.30 -21.69 0.10
C THR A 12 1.83 -21.37 -1.32
N ALA A 13 1.14 -22.28 -1.99
CA ALA A 13 0.58 -22.01 -3.30
C ALA A 13 -0.44 -20.87 -3.24
N VAL A 14 -1.37 -20.86 -2.29
CA VAL A 14 -2.38 -19.80 -2.20
C VAL A 14 -1.76 -18.44 -1.87
N TYR A 15 -0.93 -18.36 -0.81
CA TYR A 15 -0.30 -17.10 -0.39
C TYR A 15 0.74 -16.59 -1.40
N GLY A 16 1.55 -17.49 -1.96
CA GLY A 16 2.57 -17.17 -2.94
C GLY A 16 1.97 -16.77 -4.27
N LEU A 17 1.00 -17.55 -4.78
CA LEU A 17 0.35 -17.25 -6.05
C LEU A 17 -0.46 -15.96 -5.98
N SER A 18 -1.16 -15.67 -4.88
CA SER A 18 -1.88 -14.40 -4.73
C SER A 18 -0.94 -13.20 -4.77
N SER A 19 0.24 -13.31 -4.16
CA SER A 19 1.27 -12.27 -4.19
C SER A 19 1.88 -12.10 -5.58
N ILE A 20 2.21 -13.20 -6.26
CA ILE A 20 2.77 -13.18 -7.62
C ILE A 20 1.78 -12.59 -8.61
N VAL A 21 0.53 -13.07 -8.61
CA VAL A 21 -0.54 -12.56 -9.48
C VAL A 21 -0.74 -11.08 -9.22
N GLY A 22 -0.76 -10.65 -7.95
CA GLY A 22 -0.86 -9.24 -7.60
C GLY A 22 0.24 -8.38 -8.19
N ARG A 23 1.49 -8.83 -8.15
CA ARG A 23 2.63 -8.12 -8.77
C ARG A 23 2.55 -8.11 -10.29
N LEU A 24 2.19 -9.23 -10.92
CA LEU A 24 2.03 -9.31 -12.37
C LEU A 24 0.95 -8.36 -12.87
N LEU A 25 -0.19 -8.30 -12.17
CA LEU A 25 -1.29 -7.41 -12.51
C LEU A 25 -0.89 -5.93 -12.38
N ASN A 26 -0.14 -5.55 -11.33
CA ASN A 26 0.42 -4.19 -11.23
C ASN A 26 1.44 -3.90 -12.34
N TYR A 27 2.29 -4.86 -12.69
CA TYR A 27 3.26 -4.69 -13.77
C TYR A 27 2.59 -4.44 -15.13
N LEU A 28 1.41 -5.01 -15.38
CA LEU A 28 0.63 -4.75 -16.59
C LEU A 28 0.11 -3.31 -16.71
N LEU A 29 0.16 -2.51 -15.64
CA LEU A 29 -0.11 -1.07 -15.70
C LEU A 29 1.06 -0.30 -16.33
N VAL A 30 2.29 -0.83 -16.30
CA VAL A 30 3.47 -0.12 -16.82
C VAL A 30 3.34 0.24 -18.31
N PRO A 31 2.92 -0.67 -19.22
CA PRO A 31 2.67 -0.32 -20.62
C PRO A 31 1.55 0.72 -20.81
N LEU A 32 0.56 0.74 -19.92
CA LEU A 32 -0.50 1.75 -19.94
C LEU A 32 0.09 3.12 -19.57
N TYR A 33 0.88 3.17 -18.50
CA TYR A 33 1.52 4.39 -18.03
C TYR A 33 2.48 4.95 -19.08
N THR A 34 3.32 4.11 -19.68
CA THR A 34 4.27 4.56 -20.72
C THR A 34 3.60 4.95 -22.03
N ALA A 35 2.38 4.49 -22.31
CA ALA A 35 1.60 4.93 -23.46
C ALA A 35 0.88 6.27 -23.22
N VAL A 36 0.51 6.55 -21.97
CA VAL A 36 -0.26 7.73 -21.55
C VAL A 36 0.65 8.93 -21.26
N PHE A 37 1.76 8.71 -20.55
CA PHE A 37 2.79 9.73 -20.30
C PHE A 37 3.75 9.79 -21.50
N ALA A 38 3.59 10.83 -22.34
CA ALA A 38 4.40 11.01 -23.53
C ALA A 38 5.83 11.51 -23.23
N ASP A 39 6.04 12.14 -22.07
CA ASP A 39 7.34 12.66 -21.64
C ASP A 39 7.86 11.87 -20.41
N PRO A 40 9.06 11.27 -20.48
CA PRO A 40 9.66 10.54 -19.35
C PRO A 40 9.85 11.39 -18.09
N ALA A 41 9.95 12.71 -18.23
CA ALA A 41 10.11 13.63 -17.12
C ALA A 41 8.91 13.61 -16.15
N ASP A 42 7.69 13.51 -16.69
CA ASP A 42 6.46 13.49 -15.89
C ASP A 42 6.31 12.18 -15.10
N TYR A 43 6.80 11.07 -15.66
CA TYR A 43 6.84 9.78 -14.98
C TYR A 43 7.93 9.72 -13.89
N GLY A 44 8.96 10.56 -13.98
CA GLY A 44 10.03 10.68 -12.97
C GLY A 44 9.49 11.08 -11.60
N VAL A 45 8.51 11.99 -11.56
CA VAL A 45 7.84 12.43 -10.32
C VAL A 45 7.14 11.26 -9.62
N VAL A 46 6.40 10.46 -10.39
CA VAL A 46 5.74 9.25 -9.88
C VAL A 46 6.77 8.30 -9.28
N SER A 47 7.86 8.03 -10.00
CA SER A 47 8.91 7.13 -9.51
C SER A 47 9.55 7.61 -8.20
N GLU A 48 9.73 8.91 -8.03
CA GLU A 48 10.27 9.49 -6.80
C GLU A 48 9.28 9.38 -5.63
N LEU A 49 8.00 9.68 -5.85
CA LEU A 49 6.96 9.52 -4.84
C LEU A 49 6.85 8.06 -4.37
N TYR A 50 6.87 7.10 -5.30
CA TYR A 50 6.83 5.67 -4.97
C TYR A 50 8.07 5.20 -4.19
N ALA A 51 9.24 5.78 -4.42
CA ALA A 51 10.43 5.50 -3.63
C ALA A 51 10.26 5.94 -2.17
N TRP A 52 9.70 7.13 -1.94
CA TRP A 52 9.37 7.62 -0.60
C TRP A 52 8.28 6.80 0.07
N VAL A 53 7.23 6.40 -0.66
CA VAL A 53 6.18 5.51 -0.15
C VAL A 53 6.79 4.21 0.36
N ALA A 54 7.63 3.55 -0.45
CA ALA A 54 8.26 2.28 -0.08
C ALA A 54 9.09 2.40 1.20
N PHE A 55 9.82 3.51 1.38
CA PHE A 55 10.57 3.77 2.59
C PHE A 55 9.67 4.06 3.81
N LEU A 56 8.70 4.95 3.66
CA LEU A 56 7.84 5.38 4.74
C LEU A 56 6.89 4.27 5.23
N VAL A 57 6.40 3.40 4.34
CA VAL A 57 5.54 2.27 4.74
C VAL A 57 6.30 1.35 5.70
N VAL A 58 7.58 1.05 5.43
CA VAL A 58 8.41 0.23 6.33
C VAL A 58 8.60 0.93 7.67
N LEU A 59 8.87 2.25 7.66
CA LEU A 59 9.09 3.04 8.86
C LEU A 59 7.82 3.15 9.73
N LEU A 60 6.69 3.48 9.13
CA LEU A 60 5.42 3.74 9.82
C LEU A 60 4.66 2.48 10.22
N THR A 61 4.92 1.35 9.55
CA THR A 61 4.47 0.03 10.05
C THR A 61 5.20 -0.33 11.36
N PHE A 62 6.36 0.29 11.62
CA PHE A 62 7.11 0.19 12.89
C PHE A 62 7.39 -1.26 13.33
N GLY A 63 7.53 -2.18 12.37
CA GLY A 63 7.72 -3.61 12.65
C GLY A 63 6.56 -4.26 13.43
N MET A 64 5.40 -3.59 13.55
CA MET A 64 4.29 -4.03 14.39
C MET A 64 3.71 -5.36 13.95
N GLU A 65 3.80 -5.71 12.67
CA GLU A 65 3.46 -7.06 12.19
C GLU A 65 4.22 -8.15 12.96
N THR A 66 5.55 -8.01 13.08
CA THR A 66 6.39 -9.00 13.77
C THR A 66 6.13 -9.05 15.27
N ALA A 67 5.93 -7.90 15.90
CA ALA A 67 5.60 -7.82 17.31
C ALA A 67 4.24 -8.49 17.58
N PHE A 68 3.26 -8.22 16.74
CA PHE A 68 1.93 -8.81 16.80
C PHE A 68 1.99 -10.33 16.71
N PHE A 69 2.73 -10.89 15.74
CA PHE A 69 2.93 -12.34 15.60
C PHE A 69 3.57 -12.99 16.82
N ARG A 70 4.51 -12.30 17.48
CA ARG A 70 5.13 -12.81 18.70
C ARG A 70 4.12 -12.86 19.84
N PHE A 71 3.44 -11.75 20.10
CA PHE A 71 2.56 -11.63 21.26
C PHE A 71 1.24 -12.41 21.13
N ILE A 72 0.74 -12.65 19.91
CA ILE A 72 -0.49 -13.43 19.71
C ILE A 72 -0.32 -14.93 20.05
N GLN A 73 0.93 -15.43 20.06
CA GLN A 73 1.22 -16.82 20.44
C GLN A 73 1.21 -17.03 21.95
N ASP A 74 1.52 -15.98 22.72
CA ASP A 74 1.71 -16.04 24.18
C ASP A 74 0.47 -15.63 24.99
N THR A 75 -0.67 -15.35 24.35
CA THR A 75 -1.86 -14.81 25.03
C THR A 75 -3.18 -15.32 24.46
N THR A 76 -4.12 -15.58 25.37
CA THR A 76 -5.50 -15.99 25.05
C THR A 76 -6.36 -14.84 24.51
N ASP A 77 -6.09 -13.61 24.96
CA ASP A 77 -6.82 -12.38 24.57
C ASP A 77 -6.31 -11.73 23.27
N ARG A 78 -6.44 -12.47 22.16
CA ARG A 78 -6.01 -12.01 20.82
C ARG A 78 -6.61 -10.66 20.41
N LYS A 79 -7.90 -10.44 20.71
CA LYS A 79 -8.62 -9.20 20.40
C LYS A 79 -8.00 -7.96 21.06
N LYS A 80 -7.53 -8.11 22.30
CA LYS A 80 -6.92 -7.00 23.06
C LYS A 80 -5.55 -6.63 22.49
N ILE A 81 -4.76 -7.62 22.10
CA ILE A 81 -3.45 -7.40 21.44
C ILE A 81 -3.66 -6.68 20.11
N MET A 82 -4.62 -7.15 19.30
CA MET A 82 -4.93 -6.52 18.02
C MET A 82 -5.38 -5.07 18.19
N SER A 83 -6.32 -4.82 19.11
CA SER A 83 -6.79 -3.45 19.38
C SER A 83 -5.65 -2.54 19.85
N ASN A 84 -4.77 -3.01 20.74
CA ASN A 84 -3.64 -2.21 21.22
C ASN A 84 -2.63 -1.92 20.12
N ALA A 85 -2.29 -2.93 19.30
CA ALA A 85 -1.38 -2.78 18.19
C ALA A 85 -1.93 -1.78 17.14
N LEU A 86 -3.23 -1.90 16.81
CA LEU A 86 -3.92 -0.96 15.92
C LEU A 86 -3.89 0.46 16.47
N TRP A 87 -4.19 0.66 17.76
CA TRP A 87 -4.17 1.99 18.37
C TRP A 87 -2.80 2.64 18.33
N ILE A 88 -1.72 1.88 18.58
CA ILE A 88 -0.35 2.40 18.50
C ILE A 88 -0.02 2.82 17.07
N VAL A 89 -0.29 1.96 16.08
CA VAL A 89 -0.04 2.27 14.67
C VAL A 89 -0.85 3.49 14.24
N LEU A 90 -2.14 3.56 14.61
CA LEU A 90 -3.01 4.69 14.31
C LEU A 90 -2.50 6.00 14.92
N LEU A 91 -2.07 6.00 16.18
CA LEU A 91 -1.56 7.21 16.84
C LEU A 91 -0.26 7.71 16.19
N VAL A 92 0.67 6.80 15.90
CA VAL A 92 1.94 7.14 15.23
C VAL A 92 1.68 7.69 13.82
N ASN A 93 0.81 7.02 13.05
CA ASN A 93 0.46 7.46 11.70
C ASN A 93 -0.33 8.78 11.70
N ALA A 94 -1.26 8.97 12.64
CA ALA A 94 -2.00 10.22 12.78
C ALA A 94 -1.07 11.38 13.13
N PHE A 95 -0.13 11.16 14.06
CA PHE A 95 0.87 12.17 14.41
C PHE A 95 1.78 12.51 13.22
N PHE A 96 2.26 11.48 12.51
CA PHE A 96 3.05 11.67 11.29
C PHE A 96 2.27 12.46 10.21
N TYR A 97 1.03 12.07 9.95
CA TYR A 97 0.19 12.71 8.94
C TYR A 97 -0.12 14.17 9.29
N LEU A 98 -0.38 14.48 10.56
CA LEU A 98 -0.56 15.86 11.02
C LEU A 98 0.70 16.71 10.82
N LEU A 99 1.89 16.17 11.12
CA LEU A 99 3.14 16.86 10.84
C LEU A 99 3.31 17.08 9.33
N LEU A 100 3.03 16.05 8.53
CA LEU A 100 3.11 16.14 7.09
C LEU A 100 2.18 17.23 6.55
N LEU A 101 0.93 17.33 7.02
CA LEU A 101 0.00 18.41 6.65
C LEU A 101 0.49 19.80 7.06
N GLN A 102 1.17 19.94 8.20
CA GLN A 102 1.71 21.22 8.65
C GLN A 102 2.89 21.69 7.79
N PHE A 103 3.75 20.75 7.34
CA PHE A 103 4.99 21.04 6.61
C PHE A 103 4.90 20.77 5.11
N ASN A 104 3.72 20.42 4.59
CA ASN A 104 3.51 19.95 3.22
C ASN A 104 4.10 20.92 2.16
N ASN A 105 3.90 22.23 2.33
CA ASN A 105 4.41 23.27 1.44
C ASN A 105 5.94 23.35 1.45
N GLU A 106 6.57 23.21 2.61
CA GLU A 106 8.04 23.23 2.70
C GLU A 106 8.65 21.98 2.07
N ILE A 107 8.05 20.81 2.31
CA ILE A 107 8.48 19.56 1.71
C ILE A 107 8.30 19.62 0.18
N ALA A 108 7.20 20.20 -0.32
CA ALA A 108 6.96 20.40 -1.75
C ALA A 108 8.05 21.26 -2.39
N ASN A 109 8.45 22.34 -1.71
CA ASN A 109 9.50 23.23 -2.20
C ASN A 109 10.88 22.54 -2.21
N VAL A 110 11.19 21.72 -1.21
CA VAL A 110 12.46 20.97 -1.13
C VAL A 110 12.53 19.88 -2.20
N MET A 111 11.41 19.20 -2.47
CA MET A 111 11.31 18.17 -3.50
C MET A 111 11.13 18.74 -4.92
N LEU A 112 11.25 20.05 -5.10
CA LEU A 112 11.09 20.75 -6.39
C LEU A 112 9.69 20.58 -7.02
N PHE A 113 8.68 20.15 -6.26
CA PHE A 113 7.27 20.04 -6.68
C PHE A 113 6.52 21.36 -6.42
N GLN A 114 7.13 22.50 -6.73
CA GLN A 114 6.57 23.82 -6.43
C GLN A 114 5.17 23.96 -7.06
N GLY A 115 4.16 24.25 -6.23
CA GLY A 115 2.76 24.37 -6.65
C GLY A 115 1.94 23.07 -6.59
N HIS A 116 2.55 21.90 -6.38
CA HIS A 116 1.89 20.59 -6.31
C HIS A 116 1.95 19.94 -4.92
N ASN A 117 1.59 20.71 -3.91
CA ASN A 117 1.52 20.25 -2.51
C ASN A 117 0.59 19.03 -2.31
N GLU A 118 -0.40 18.90 -3.19
CA GLU A 118 -1.36 17.78 -3.22
C GLU A 118 -0.67 16.42 -3.31
N TYR A 119 0.45 16.30 -4.03
CA TYR A 119 1.18 15.04 -4.16
C TYR A 119 1.71 14.52 -2.83
N ILE A 120 2.19 15.43 -1.97
CA ILE A 120 2.75 15.06 -0.67
C ILE A 120 1.63 14.65 0.28
N VAL A 121 0.51 15.37 0.26
CA VAL A 121 -0.66 15.03 1.06
C VAL A 121 -1.23 13.66 0.65
N LEU A 122 -1.36 13.40 -0.65
CA LEU A 122 -1.82 12.12 -1.18
C LEU A 122 -0.85 10.99 -0.84
N MET A 123 0.46 11.20 -1.05
CA MET A 123 1.49 10.24 -0.67
C MET A 123 1.39 9.91 0.83
N GLY A 124 1.33 10.93 1.69
CA GLY A 124 1.18 10.74 3.13
C GLY A 124 -0.07 9.94 3.51
N ALA A 125 -1.20 10.22 2.85
CA ALA A 125 -2.44 9.50 3.09
C ALA A 125 -2.33 8.02 2.67
N VAL A 126 -1.77 7.73 1.49
CA VAL A 126 -1.55 6.37 1.00
C VAL A 126 -0.66 5.58 1.96
N VAL A 127 0.48 6.14 2.36
CA VAL A 127 1.40 5.49 3.30
C VAL A 127 0.72 5.19 4.63
N CYS A 128 -0.04 6.13 5.19
CA CYS A 128 -0.72 5.93 6.46
C CYS A 128 -1.81 4.84 6.37
N ILE A 129 -2.57 4.82 5.27
CA ILE A 129 -3.59 3.78 5.03
C ILE A 129 -2.92 2.41 4.89
N ASP A 130 -1.80 2.33 4.16
CA ASP A 130 -1.05 1.08 3.97
C ASP A 130 -0.47 0.56 5.29
N ALA A 131 0.17 1.42 6.07
CA ALA A 131 0.74 1.05 7.37
C ALA A 131 -0.32 0.53 8.35
N VAL A 132 -1.52 1.12 8.36
CA VAL A 132 -2.64 0.65 9.18
C VAL A 132 -3.22 -0.66 8.64
N SER A 133 -3.38 -0.78 7.32
CA SER A 133 -3.97 -1.96 6.66
C SER A 133 -3.07 -3.20 6.73
N ALA A 134 -1.76 -3.00 6.87
CA ALA A 134 -0.77 -4.05 7.07
C ALA A 134 -1.10 -4.95 8.28
N LEU A 135 -1.59 -4.35 9.38
CA LEU A 135 -1.84 -5.07 10.62
C LEU A 135 -3.05 -6.04 10.55
N PRO A 136 -4.25 -5.67 10.06
CA PRO A 136 -5.35 -6.62 9.82
C PRO A 136 -4.99 -7.73 8.82
N LEU A 137 -4.19 -7.40 7.80
CA LEU A 137 -3.71 -8.40 6.85
C LEU A 137 -2.75 -9.40 7.51
N SER A 138 -1.91 -8.94 8.46
CA SER A 138 -1.05 -9.79 9.27
C SER A 138 -1.85 -10.70 10.21
N GLU A 139 -2.97 -10.22 10.77
CA GLU A 139 -3.88 -11.02 11.59
C GLU A 139 -4.50 -12.18 10.81
N LEU A 140 -4.99 -11.92 9.59
CA LEU A 140 -5.53 -12.98 8.73
C LEU A 140 -4.50 -14.07 8.41
N ARG A 141 -3.21 -13.70 8.30
CA ARG A 141 -2.11 -14.67 8.14
C ARG A 141 -1.87 -15.45 9.43
N ALA A 142 -1.92 -14.81 10.60
CA ALA A 142 -1.80 -15.46 11.90
C ALA A 142 -2.91 -16.47 12.19
N GLU A 143 -4.12 -16.22 11.69
CA GLU A 143 -5.25 -17.15 11.77
C GLU A 143 -5.22 -18.28 10.73
N GLU A 144 -4.17 -18.35 9.90
CA GLU A 144 -4.06 -19.27 8.76
C GLU A 144 -5.24 -19.19 7.76
N ASN A 145 -5.95 -18.07 7.73
CA ASN A 145 -7.13 -17.84 6.90
C ASN A 145 -6.75 -17.42 5.46
N ALA A 146 -5.98 -18.29 4.78
CA ALA A 146 -5.36 -18.03 3.48
C ALA A 146 -6.33 -17.58 2.39
N ARG A 147 -7.55 -18.16 2.38
CA ARG A 147 -8.58 -17.81 1.41
C ARG A 147 -9.05 -16.37 1.55
N ARG A 148 -9.34 -15.93 2.79
CA ARG A 148 -9.80 -14.55 3.06
C ARG A 148 -8.72 -13.54 2.73
N PHE A 149 -7.48 -13.83 3.13
CA PHE A 149 -6.32 -13.01 2.80
C PHE A 149 -6.16 -12.83 1.28
N ALA A 150 -6.16 -13.94 0.53
CA ALA A 150 -6.01 -13.91 -0.92
C ALA A 150 -7.17 -13.17 -1.60
N THR A 151 -8.43 -13.40 -1.18
CA THR A 151 -9.58 -12.69 -1.74
C THR A 151 -9.50 -11.19 -1.52
N ILE A 152 -9.19 -10.75 -0.29
CA ILE A 152 -9.08 -9.30 0.03
C ILE A 152 -7.96 -8.66 -0.78
N GLN A 153 -6.79 -9.31 -0.85
CA GLN A 153 -5.64 -8.78 -1.56
C GLN A 153 -5.89 -8.71 -3.07
N LEU A 154 -6.45 -9.77 -3.68
CA LEU A 154 -6.76 -9.77 -5.11
C LEU A 154 -7.88 -8.76 -5.45
N LEU A 155 -8.89 -8.62 -4.60
CA LEU A 155 -9.96 -7.64 -4.81
C LEU A 155 -9.44 -6.21 -4.68
N SER A 156 -8.58 -5.93 -3.70
CA SER A 156 -7.91 -4.62 -3.57
C SER A 156 -7.12 -4.27 -4.82
N ILE A 157 -6.34 -5.22 -5.35
CA ILE A 157 -5.54 -5.03 -6.58
C ILE A 157 -6.44 -4.84 -7.79
N ALA A 158 -7.51 -5.63 -7.93
CA ALA A 158 -8.46 -5.51 -9.03
C ALA A 158 -9.18 -4.14 -9.02
N VAL A 159 -9.56 -3.66 -7.83
CA VAL A 159 -10.15 -2.32 -7.65
C VAL A 159 -9.14 -1.23 -7.96
N ASN A 160 -7.90 -1.34 -7.48
CA ASN A 160 -6.84 -0.37 -7.76
C ASN A 160 -6.54 -0.27 -9.27
N ILE A 161 -6.37 -1.40 -9.96
CA ILE A 161 -6.17 -1.46 -11.41
C ILE A 161 -7.38 -0.91 -12.15
N GLY A 162 -8.59 -1.32 -11.75
CA GLY A 162 -9.83 -0.87 -12.37
C GLY A 162 -10.00 0.65 -12.27
N LEU A 163 -9.72 1.23 -11.10
CA LEU A 163 -9.73 2.68 -10.88
C LEU A 163 -8.64 3.38 -11.67
N ASN A 164 -7.41 2.87 -11.66
CA ASN A 164 -6.30 3.42 -12.45
C ASN A 164 -6.64 3.47 -13.95
N VAL A 165 -7.12 2.36 -14.51
CA VAL A 165 -7.54 2.28 -15.92
C VAL A 165 -8.71 3.22 -16.19
N LEU A 166 -9.72 3.26 -15.31
CA LEU A 166 -10.88 4.12 -15.51
C LEU A 166 -10.49 5.60 -15.51
N PHE A 167 -9.67 6.04 -14.56
CA PHE A 167 -9.20 7.41 -14.50
C PHE A 167 -8.28 7.74 -15.67
N MET A 168 -7.36 6.85 -16.04
CA MET A 168 -6.48 7.07 -17.19
C MET A 168 -7.17 7.05 -18.56
N VAL A 169 -8.25 6.29 -18.73
CA VAL A 169 -8.93 6.20 -20.03
C VAL A 169 -10.02 7.27 -20.18
N PHE A 170 -10.76 7.58 -19.11
CA PHE A 170 -11.91 8.49 -19.18
C PHE A 170 -11.63 9.92 -18.71
N LEU A 171 -10.73 10.11 -17.75
CA LEU A 171 -10.46 11.41 -17.13
C LEU A 171 -9.11 12.01 -17.53
N PHE A 172 -8.20 11.22 -18.09
CA PHE A 172 -6.92 11.73 -18.55
C PHE A 172 -7.10 12.64 -19.76
N ASN A 173 -6.82 13.93 -19.55
CA ASN A 173 -6.69 14.88 -20.62
C ASN A 173 -5.22 15.06 -20.97
N LYS A 174 -4.84 14.70 -22.20
CA LYS A 174 -3.46 14.82 -22.71
C LYS A 174 -2.90 16.25 -22.67
N SER A 175 -3.76 17.24 -22.44
CA SER A 175 -3.43 18.66 -22.30
C SER A 175 -2.85 19.04 -20.92
N ARG A 176 -2.97 18.17 -19.90
CA ARG A 176 -2.47 18.37 -18.52
C ARG A 176 -1.88 17.06 -17.95
N PRO A 177 -0.63 16.72 -18.27
CA PRO A 177 0.00 15.48 -17.81
C PRO A 177 0.16 15.40 -16.28
N GLU A 178 0.22 16.55 -15.59
CA GLU A 178 0.26 16.66 -14.13
C GLU A 178 -0.95 16.04 -13.40
N GLU A 179 -2.12 16.00 -14.03
CA GLU A 179 -3.32 15.35 -13.46
C GLU A 179 -3.17 13.82 -13.50
N GLY A 180 -2.40 13.29 -14.45
CA GLY A 180 -2.08 11.86 -14.53
C GLY A 180 -1.38 11.34 -13.27
N VAL A 181 -0.53 12.17 -12.65
CA VAL A 181 0.21 11.83 -11.42
C VAL A 181 -0.75 11.65 -10.23
N LEU A 182 -1.89 12.34 -10.22
CA LEU A 182 -2.90 12.22 -9.16
C LEU A 182 -3.68 10.90 -9.23
N PHE A 183 -3.71 10.25 -10.39
CA PHE A 183 -4.52 9.05 -10.63
C PHE A 183 -3.76 7.73 -10.39
N ILE A 184 -2.42 7.79 -10.26
CA ILE A 184 -1.53 6.64 -10.04
C ILE A 184 -1.26 6.43 -8.55
#